data_AF-A0A2S2P9J0-F1
#
_entry.id   AF-A0A2S2P9J0-F1
#
_cell.length_a   1.000
_cell.length_b   1.000
_cell.length_c   1.000
_cell.angle_alpha   90.00
_cell.angle_beta   90.00
_cell.angle_gamma   90.00
#
_symmetry.space_group_name_H-M   'P 1'
#
loop_
_entity.id
_entity.type
_entity.pdbx_description
1 polymer ?
#
loop_
_entity_poly.entity_id
_entity_poly.type
_entity_poly.pdbx_seq_one_letter_code
_entity_poly.pdbx_strand_id
1 'polypeptide(L)'
;SYYFVSKESESADNNILSYLIFIIKHSLSDVLPQMENLLKIFLTLPIGSASAERAMSVLRRLKSYLRSSMVQDRTSNLALLSMEYEAAQDLDMTELIDKFSKAKVRRGSQL
;
A
#
# COMPACT_ATOMS: atom_id res chain seq x y z
N SER A 1 26.55 36.57 -4.55
CA SER A 1 25.15 36.87 -4.94
C SER A 1 24.69 36.15 -6.21
N TYR A 2 25.03 34.88 -6.44
CA TYR A 2 24.64 34.13 -7.66
C TYR A 2 23.92 32.80 -7.37
N TYR A 3 23.48 32.57 -6.13
CA TYR A 3 22.88 31.29 -5.74
C TYR A 3 21.42 31.38 -5.28
N PHE A 4 20.77 32.55 -5.40
CA PHE A 4 19.44 32.79 -4.84
C PHE A 4 18.37 33.32 -5.81
N VAL A 5 18.69 33.47 -7.09
CA VAL A 5 17.75 33.88 -8.15
C VAL A 5 18.26 33.15 -9.40
N SER A 6 17.77 31.99 -9.81
CA SER A 6 16.45 31.78 -10.39
C SER A 6 16.00 30.33 -10.21
N LYS A 7 15.05 30.13 -9.31
CA LYS A 7 14.07 29.03 -9.37
C LYS A 7 12.75 29.71 -9.76
N GLU A 8 11.94 29.01 -10.56
CA GLU A 8 10.69 29.46 -11.24
C GLU A 8 10.99 30.21 -12.56
N SER A 9 10.49 29.83 -13.74
CA SER A 9 9.49 28.85 -14.16
C SER A 9 9.43 28.85 -15.70
N GLU A 10 9.57 27.69 -16.38
CA GLU A 10 9.04 27.42 -17.73
C GLU A 10 9.20 25.90 -18.00
N SER A 11 8.35 24.98 -17.51
CA SER A 11 6.92 24.77 -17.77
C SER A 11 6.61 24.51 -19.25
N ALA A 12 6.37 23.22 -19.58
CA ALA A 12 5.80 22.69 -20.82
C ALA A 12 6.69 22.89 -22.08
N ASP A 13 7.55 21.95 -22.49
CA ASP A 13 7.13 20.79 -23.30
C ASP A 13 8.26 19.74 -23.48
N ASN A 14 9.14 19.58 -22.48
CA ASN A 14 10.17 18.53 -22.49
C ASN A 14 9.61 17.18 -22.02
N ASN A 15 8.41 16.83 -22.49
CA ASN A 15 7.72 15.63 -22.07
C ASN A 15 8.28 14.45 -22.89
N ILE A 16 8.84 13.41 -22.26
CA ILE A 16 9.32 12.22 -22.98
C ILE A 16 8.19 11.61 -23.84
N LEU A 17 6.94 11.82 -23.43
CA LEU A 17 5.74 11.50 -24.21
C LEU A 17 5.62 12.30 -25.52
N SER A 18 6.01 13.57 -25.56
CA SER A 18 6.00 14.38 -26.80
C SER A 18 7.03 13.86 -27.80
N TYR A 19 8.21 13.44 -27.34
CA TYR A 19 9.23 12.79 -28.16
C TYR A 19 8.75 11.42 -28.70
N LEU A 20 8.07 10.62 -27.88
CA LEU A 20 7.50 9.34 -28.31
C LEU A 20 6.42 9.55 -29.39
N ILE A 21 5.52 10.51 -29.19
CA ILE A 21 4.47 10.87 -30.15
C ILE A 21 5.09 11.40 -31.45
N PHE A 22 6.16 12.19 -31.37
CA PHE A 22 6.89 12.70 -32.53
C PHE A 22 7.51 11.59 -33.37
N ILE A 23 8.15 10.60 -32.74
CA ILE A 23 8.75 9.44 -33.41
C ILE A 23 7.69 8.59 -34.13
N ILE A 24 6.54 8.36 -33.48
CA ILE A 24 5.42 7.62 -34.06
C ILE A 24 4.79 8.41 -35.24
N LYS A 25 4.61 9.72 -35.07
CA LYS A 25 4.00 10.61 -36.08
C LYS A 25 4.85 10.71 -37.35
N HIS A 26 6.17 10.69 -37.23
CA HIS A 26 7.08 10.75 -38.35
C HIS A 26 7.52 9.37 -38.87
N SER A 27 6.90 8.27 -38.41
CA SER A 27 7.22 6.89 -38.81
C SER A 27 8.72 6.55 -38.72
N LEU A 28 9.44 7.13 -37.74
CA LEU A 28 10.85 6.79 -37.48
C LEU A 28 11.00 5.39 -36.85
N SER A 29 9.89 4.70 -36.56
CA SER A 29 9.85 3.30 -36.14
C SER A 29 10.67 2.38 -37.05
N ASP A 30 10.68 2.65 -38.37
CA ASP A 30 11.43 1.83 -39.33
C ASP A 30 12.93 2.17 -39.37
N VAL A 31 13.30 3.39 -38.95
CA VAL A 31 14.69 3.88 -39.00
C VAL A 31 15.43 3.64 -37.68
N LEU A 32 14.72 3.69 -36.54
CA LEU A 32 15.28 3.56 -35.19
C LEU A 32 14.44 2.65 -34.27
N PRO A 33 14.16 1.40 -34.67
CA PRO A 33 13.31 0.47 -33.90
C PRO A 33 13.86 0.19 -32.49
N GLN A 34 15.17 0.27 -32.31
CA GLN A 34 15.84 0.07 -31.03
C GLN A 34 15.55 1.19 -30.03
N MET A 35 15.47 2.45 -30.51
CA MET A 35 15.20 3.61 -29.67
C MET A 35 13.75 3.65 -29.22
N GLU A 36 12.82 3.29 -30.10
CA GLU A 36 11.40 3.15 -29.77
C GLU A 36 11.18 2.11 -28.66
N ASN A 37 11.82 0.94 -28.78
CA ASN A 37 11.74 -0.10 -27.77
C ASN A 37 12.33 0.34 -26.42
N LEU A 38 13.47 1.04 -26.43
CA LEU A 38 14.08 1.59 -25.23
C LEU A 38 13.16 2.62 -24.55
N LEU A 39 12.54 3.52 -25.31
CA LEU A 39 11.59 4.52 -24.80
C LEU A 39 10.31 3.87 -24.23
N LYS A 40 9.79 2.82 -24.86
CA LYS A 40 8.66 2.04 -24.34
C LYS A 40 9.02 1.31 -23.05
N ILE A 41 10.19 0.65 -23.00
CA ILE A 41 10.69 0.01 -21.78
C ILE A 41 10.89 1.06 -20.69
N PHE A 42 11.47 2.21 -21.04
CA PHE A 42 11.68 3.30 -20.11
C PHE A 42 10.35 3.86 -19.59
N LEU A 43 9.29 3.98 -20.40
CA LEU A 43 7.97 4.46 -19.95
C LEU A 43 7.15 3.42 -19.17
N THR A 44 7.38 2.12 -19.43
CA THR A 44 6.68 1.00 -18.77
C THR A 44 7.35 0.61 -17.46
N LEU A 45 8.68 0.66 -17.41
CA LEU A 45 9.41 0.79 -16.17
C LEU A 45 9.03 2.17 -15.60
N PRO A 46 8.63 2.29 -14.34
CA PRO A 46 8.11 3.54 -13.84
C PRO A 46 9.25 4.57 -13.77
N ILE A 47 9.34 5.49 -14.76
CA ILE A 47 10.18 6.70 -14.69
C ILE A 47 9.87 7.53 -13.44
N GLY A 48 8.65 7.40 -12.92
CA GLY A 48 8.33 7.80 -11.56
C GLY A 48 8.54 6.64 -10.59
N SER A 49 9.79 6.31 -10.26
CA SER A 49 10.11 5.33 -9.21
C SER A 49 9.27 5.59 -7.97
N ALA A 50 9.12 6.86 -7.58
CA ALA A 50 8.27 7.29 -6.49
C ALA A 50 6.78 6.88 -6.62
N SER A 51 6.19 6.91 -7.81
CA SER A 51 4.77 6.53 -8.01
C SER A 51 4.58 5.02 -7.90
N ALA A 52 5.46 4.25 -8.53
CA ALA A 52 5.41 2.79 -8.44
C ALA A 52 5.82 2.27 -7.05
N GLU A 53 6.84 2.85 -6.43
CA GLU A 53 7.22 2.55 -5.03
C GLU A 53 6.07 2.87 -4.08
N ARG A 54 5.37 4.01 -4.27
CA ARG A 54 4.15 4.32 -3.52
C ARG A 54 3.07 3.28 -3.75
N ALA A 55 2.77 2.91 -4.99
CA ALA A 55 1.76 1.91 -5.33
C ALA A 55 2.11 0.53 -4.73
N MET A 56 3.35 0.07 -4.89
CA MET A 56 3.85 -1.19 -4.32
C MET A 56 3.87 -1.17 -2.79
N SER A 57 4.19 -0.03 -2.17
CA SER A 57 4.13 0.15 -0.72
C SER A 57 2.70 0.10 -0.18
N VAL A 58 1.73 0.68 -0.91
CA VAL A 58 0.30 0.56 -0.61
C VAL A 58 -0.16 -0.90 -0.73
N LEU A 59 0.19 -1.58 -1.82
CA LEU A 59 -0.14 -2.99 -2.04
C LEU A 59 0.50 -3.91 -0.97
N ARG A 60 1.73 -3.63 -0.55
CA ARG A 60 2.41 -4.36 0.53
C ARG A 60 1.66 -4.24 1.85
N ARG A 61 1.21 -3.04 2.22
CA ARG A 61 0.41 -2.79 3.42
C ARG A 61 -0.95 -3.50 3.35
N LEU A 62 -1.64 -3.41 2.21
CA LEU A 62 -2.91 -4.10 1.98
C LEU A 62 -2.77 -5.63 2.09
N LYS A 63 -1.74 -6.21 1.47
CA LYS A 63 -1.46 -7.64 1.57
C LYS A 63 -1.18 -8.09 3.00
N SER A 64 -0.37 -7.31 3.74
CA SER A 64 -0.08 -7.59 5.14
C SER A 64 -1.33 -7.49 6.02
N TYR A 65 -2.19 -6.49 5.79
CA TYR A 65 -3.44 -6.31 6.51
C TYR A 65 -4.46 -7.43 6.24
N LEU A 66 -4.62 -7.81 4.97
CA LEU A 66 -5.54 -8.90 4.59
C LEU A 66 -5.06 -10.24 5.15
N ARG A 67 -3.75 -10.50 5.14
CA ARG A 67 -3.15 -11.69 5.77
C ARG A 67 -3.35 -11.68 7.28
N SER A 68 -3.07 -10.55 7.94
CA SER A 68 -3.21 -10.45 9.40
C SER A 68 -4.67 -10.62 9.79
N SER A 69 -5.60 -10.00 9.07
CA SER A 69 -7.05 -10.08 9.30
C SER A 69 -7.62 -11.50 9.11
N MET A 70 -7.15 -12.26 8.11
CA MET A 70 -7.56 -13.67 7.93
C MET A 70 -7.09 -14.59 9.07
N VAL A 71 -6.00 -14.23 9.75
CA VAL A 71 -5.40 -15.02 10.83
C VAL A 71 -5.78 -14.49 12.22
N GLN A 72 -6.31 -13.27 12.32
CA GLN A 72 -6.47 -12.56 13.59
C GLN A 72 -7.48 -13.24 14.51
N ASP A 73 -6.98 -14.20 15.29
CA ASP A 73 -7.18 -14.54 16.69
C ASP A 73 -8.61 -14.59 17.25
N ARG A 74 -9.47 -13.63 16.94
CA ARG A 74 -10.89 -13.69 17.28
C ARG A 74 -11.56 -14.92 16.67
N THR A 75 -11.30 -15.22 15.40
CA THR A 75 -11.83 -16.42 14.74
C THR A 75 -11.22 -17.69 15.31
N SER A 76 -9.93 -17.69 15.62
CA SER A 76 -9.25 -18.82 16.26
C SER A 76 -9.79 -19.09 17.68
N ASN A 77 -9.97 -18.05 18.48
CA ASN A 77 -10.49 -18.16 19.86
C ASN A 77 -11.96 -18.56 19.87
N LEU A 78 -12.75 -18.08 18.90
CA LEU A 78 -14.14 -18.50 18.76
C LEU A 78 -14.26 -19.95 18.29
N ALA A 79 -13.39 -20.38 17.37
CA ALA A 79 -13.31 -21.77 16.96
C ALA A 79 -12.97 -22.69 18.15
N LEU A 80 -12.01 -22.27 18.98
CA LEU A 80 -11.63 -22.99 20.20
C LEU A 80 -12.80 -23.08 21.20
N LEU A 81 -13.52 -21.97 21.44
CA LEU A 81 -14.71 -21.98 22.28
C LEU A 81 -15.84 -22.85 21.72
N SER A 82 -15.94 -22.96 20.40
CA SER A 82 -16.96 -23.80 19.74
C SER A 82 -16.62 -25.28 19.79
N MET A 83 -15.33 -25.63 19.76
CA MET A 83 -14.85 -27.01 19.93
C MET A 83 -15.03 -27.47 21.38
N GLU A 84 -14.74 -26.59 22.33
CA GLU A 84 -14.87 -26.85 23.79
C GLU A 84 -16.23 -26.38 24.35
N TYR A 85 -17.29 -26.55 23.56
CA TYR A 85 -18.61 -26.01 23.88
C TYR A 85 -19.17 -26.54 25.21
N GLU A 86 -18.96 -27.83 25.50
CA GLU A 86 -19.39 -28.46 26.75
C GLU A 86 -18.76 -27.79 27.97
N ALA A 87 -17.44 -27.56 27.93
CA ALA A 87 -16.74 -26.83 28.98
C ALA A 87 -17.12 -25.34 29.05
N ALA A 88 -17.49 -24.74 27.92
CA ALA A 88 -17.95 -23.36 27.86
C ALA A 88 -19.38 -23.18 28.43
N GLN A 89 -20.19 -24.23 28.49
CA GLN A 89 -21.55 -24.20 29.01
C GLN A 89 -21.58 -24.11 30.54
N ASP A 90 -20.57 -24.68 31.21
CA ASP A 90 -20.42 -24.64 32.66
C ASP A 90 -19.85 -23.32 33.20
N LEU A 91 -19.53 -22.36 32.31
CA LEU A 91 -19.01 -21.05 32.70
C LEU A 91 -20.12 -20.14 33.22
N ASP A 92 -19.95 -19.58 34.42
CA ASP A 92 -20.82 -18.50 34.90
C ASP A 92 -20.53 -17.21 34.13
N MET A 93 -21.48 -16.85 33.26
CA MET A 93 -21.44 -15.64 32.46
C MET A 93 -21.38 -14.36 33.30
N THR A 94 -21.97 -14.36 34.50
CA THR A 94 -22.01 -13.19 35.38
C THR A 94 -20.63 -12.89 35.94
N GLU A 95 -19.93 -13.94 36.41
CA GLU A 95 -18.54 -13.85 36.87
C GLU A 95 -17.60 -13.48 35.70
N LEU A 96 -17.80 -14.07 34.51
CA LEU A 96 -17.01 -13.77 33.32
C LEU A 96 -17.10 -12.30 32.90
N ILE A 97 -18.31 -11.73 32.92
CA ILE A 97 -18.55 -10.32 32.59
C ILE A 97 -17.89 -9.40 33.60
N ASP A 98 -18.04 -9.68 34.90
CA ASP A 98 -17.38 -8.90 35.95
C ASP A 98 -15.85 -8.97 35.82
N LYS A 99 -15.30 -10.16 35.59
CA LYS A 99 -13.87 -10.37 35.35
C LYS A 99 -13.38 -9.63 34.11
N PHE A 100 -14.12 -9.63 33.02
CA PHE A 100 -13.76 -8.89 31.80
C PHE A 100 -13.83 -7.37 32.01
N SER A 101 -14.83 -6.89 32.76
CA SER A 101 -14.98 -5.47 33.10
C SER A 101 -13.81 -4.96 33.95
N LYS A 102 -13.34 -5.78 34.90
CA LYS A 102 -12.17 -5.49 35.75
C LYS A 102 -10.85 -5.62 34.98
N ALA A 103 -10.74 -6.58 34.08
CA ALA A 103 -9.55 -6.76 33.22
C ALA A 103 -9.36 -5.61 32.22
N LYS A 104 -10.45 -4.94 31.83
CA LYS A 104 -10.40 -3.71 31.02
C LYS A 104 -10.07 -2.51 31.90
N VAL A 105 -8.86 -2.49 32.48
CA VAL A 105 -8.28 -1.26 33.02
C VAL A 105 -8.13 -0.30 31.83
N ARG A 106 -8.99 0.74 31.79
CA ARG A 106 -8.92 1.82 30.80
C ARG A 106 -7.47 2.29 30.72
N ARG A 107 -6.86 2.27 29.53
CA ARG A 107 -5.55 2.89 29.22
C ARG A 107 -5.64 4.43 29.36
N GLY A 108 -5.95 4.91 30.55
CA GLY A 108 -6.25 6.31 30.84
C GLY A 108 -6.44 6.62 32.32
N SER A 109 -5.85 5.84 33.23
CA SER A 109 -5.74 6.19 34.66
C SER A 109 -4.32 6.07 35.20
N GLN A 110 -3.32 6.20 34.34
CA GLN A 110 -1.93 6.45 34.75
C GLN A 110 -1.48 7.78 34.14
N LEU A 111 -1.97 8.86 34.75
CA LEU A 111 -1.34 10.17 34.86
C LEU A 111 -1.63 10.67 36.28
#